data_AF-A0A419FN80-F1
#
_entry.id   AF-A0A419FN80-F1
#
_cell.length_a   1.000
_cell.length_b   1.000
_cell.length_c   1.000
_cell.angle_alpha   90.00
_cell.angle_beta   90.00
_cell.angle_gamma   90.00
#
_symmetry.space_group_name_H-M   'P 1'
#
loop_
_entity.id
_entity.type
_entity.pdbx_description
1 polymer ?
#
loop_
_entity_poly.entity_id
_entity_poly.type
_entity_poly.pdbx_seq_one_letter_code
_entity_poly.pdbx_strand_id
1 'polypeptide(L)'
;MCGNRPAAADVPGIFAGCKEGGIMRRETVYKEIEDMFGVVPSMFKPLPDSSLEMEWQLFKRVQFDEGPIPNKYRELIGVAISAATKCRYCSFYHTELAKLNGATDAEIEDAVHFAKSTAGWSTYVNGMQIDFEKFKKEVLQACEHVRSLTSVAR
;
A
#
# COMPACT_ATOMS: atom_id res chain seq x y z
N MET A 1 39.08 36.62 3.75
CA MET A 1 40.26 35.72 3.69
C MET A 1 39.96 34.48 4.51
N CYS A 2 40.29 33.30 3.97
CA CYS A 2 40.49 31.96 4.59
C CYS A 2 39.68 31.59 5.86
N GLY A 3 39.08 30.41 5.98
CA GLY A 3 39.26 29.20 5.19
C GLY A 3 38.56 27.99 5.83
N ASN A 4 38.58 26.89 5.08
CA ASN A 4 38.45 25.49 5.49
C ASN A 4 37.20 25.07 6.28
N ARG A 5 36.20 24.58 5.53
CA ARG A 5 35.36 23.46 5.98
C ARG A 5 36.25 22.20 6.00
N PRO A 6 36.37 21.45 7.10
CA PRO A 6 37.09 20.19 7.06
C PRO A 6 36.32 19.19 6.20
N ALA A 7 37.07 18.47 5.38
CA ALA A 7 36.59 17.32 4.63
C ALA A 7 36.06 16.28 5.62
N ALA A 8 34.81 15.84 5.44
CA ALA A 8 34.30 14.64 6.07
C ALA A 8 34.93 13.44 5.37
N ALA A 9 36.18 13.17 5.72
CA ALA A 9 36.85 11.91 5.43
C ALA A 9 37.18 11.28 6.79
N ASP A 10 37.06 9.95 6.83
CA ASP A 10 37.70 9.08 7.83
C ASP A 10 36.91 8.85 9.13
N VAL A 11 35.78 8.14 9.03
CA VAL A 11 35.35 7.24 10.10
C VAL A 11 35.63 5.81 9.67
N PRO A 12 36.80 5.23 10.00
CA PRO A 12 37.11 3.86 9.65
C PRO A 12 36.32 2.92 10.58
N GLY A 13 35.49 2.04 10.02
CA GLY A 13 34.98 0.86 10.74
C GLY A 13 33.47 0.67 10.85
N ILE A 14 32.62 1.59 10.37
CA ILE A 14 31.14 1.40 10.48
C ILE A 14 30.58 0.44 9.42
N PHE A 15 31.25 0.31 8.27
CA PHE A 15 30.77 -0.53 7.16
C PHE A 15 31.51 -1.88 7.02
N ALA A 16 32.36 -2.26 7.97
CA ALA A 16 33.22 -3.44 7.88
C ALA A 16 32.49 -4.80 8.09
N GLY A 17 31.17 -4.87 7.90
CA GLY A 17 30.39 -6.04 8.27
C GLY A 17 29.09 -6.31 7.49
N CYS A 18 28.78 -5.57 6.43
CA CYS A 18 27.73 -6.02 5.50
C CYS A 18 28.37 -6.88 4.43
N LYS A 19 28.11 -8.20 4.47
CA LYS A 19 28.45 -9.10 3.36
C LYS A 19 27.86 -8.50 2.08
N GLU A 20 28.68 -8.38 1.04
CA GLU A 20 28.23 -8.06 -0.32
C GLU A 20 27.31 -9.17 -0.82
N GLY A 21 26.03 -9.10 -0.49
CA GLY A 21 25.00 -9.49 -1.44
C GLY A 21 25.04 -8.43 -2.53
N GLY A 22 25.79 -8.69 -3.61
CA GLY A 22 25.99 -7.71 -4.67
C GLY A 22 24.64 -7.24 -5.23
N ILE A 23 24.44 -5.93 -5.27
CA ILE A 23 23.25 -5.31 -5.88
C ILE A 23 23.16 -5.79 -7.33
N MET A 24 22.01 -6.34 -7.71
CA MET A 24 21.76 -6.76 -9.09
C MET A 24 21.88 -5.58 -10.04
N ARG A 25 22.51 -5.82 -11.20
CA ARG A 25 22.54 -4.82 -12.27
C ARG A 25 21.12 -4.54 -12.78
N ARG A 26 20.87 -3.32 -13.23
CA ARG A 26 19.57 -2.86 -13.77
C ARG A 26 19.02 -3.83 -14.82
N GLU A 27 19.86 -4.33 -15.71
CA GLU A 27 19.45 -5.25 -16.78
C GLU A 27 18.87 -6.56 -16.22
N THR A 28 19.43 -7.05 -15.11
CA THR A 28 18.93 -8.27 -14.44
C THR A 28 17.58 -8.00 -13.79
N VAL A 29 17.43 -6.88 -13.07
CA VAL A 29 16.15 -6.51 -12.45
C VAL A 29 15.08 -6.28 -13.52
N TYR A 30 15.41 -5.59 -14.61
CA TYR A 30 14.49 -5.33 -15.70
C TYR A 30 14.04 -6.59 -16.40
N LYS A 31 14.95 -7.57 -16.57
CA LYS A 31 14.59 -8.87 -17.08
C LYS A 31 13.58 -9.59 -16.18
N GLU A 32 13.75 -9.58 -14.85
CA GLU A 32 12.74 -10.15 -13.95
C GLU A 32 11.38 -9.47 -14.07
N ILE A 33 11.36 -8.13 -14.18
CA ILE A 33 10.14 -7.36 -14.35
C ILE A 33 9.46 -7.72 -15.68
N GLU A 34 10.24 -7.83 -16.76
CA GLU A 34 9.75 -8.20 -18.08
C GLU A 34 9.25 -9.65 -18.15
N ASP A 35 9.93 -10.59 -17.49
CA ASP A 35 9.48 -11.98 -17.39
C ASP A 35 8.13 -12.06 -16.64
N MET A 36 7.88 -11.16 -15.68
CA MET A 36 6.64 -11.13 -14.90
C MET A 36 5.48 -10.38 -15.60
N PHE A 37 5.74 -9.25 -16.27
CA PHE A 37 4.70 -8.37 -16.83
C PHE A 37 4.69 -8.30 -18.36
N GLY A 38 5.65 -8.92 -19.05
CA GLY A 38 5.86 -8.81 -20.49
C GLY A 38 6.42 -7.46 -20.96
N VAL A 39 6.66 -6.54 -20.03
CA VAL A 39 7.24 -5.21 -20.27
C VAL A 39 7.84 -4.70 -18.96
N VAL A 40 8.79 -3.77 -19.01
CA VAL A 40 9.21 -2.99 -17.84
C VAL A 40 8.30 -1.76 -17.70
N PRO A 41 7.37 -1.71 -16.71
CA PRO A 41 6.48 -0.57 -16.54
C PRO A 41 7.24 0.72 -16.29
N SER A 42 6.74 1.83 -16.84
CA SER A 42 7.41 3.14 -16.77
C SER A 42 7.64 3.64 -15.34
N MET A 43 6.89 3.16 -14.34
CA MET A 43 7.08 3.52 -12.93
C MET A 43 8.42 3.06 -12.34
N PHE A 44 9.03 2.00 -12.88
CA PHE A 44 10.32 1.49 -12.38
C PHE A 44 11.54 2.17 -13.04
N LYS A 45 11.35 2.81 -14.19
CA LYS A 45 12.46 3.39 -14.97
C LYS A 45 13.24 4.51 -14.27
N PRO A 46 12.58 5.40 -13.50
CA PRO A 46 13.25 6.47 -12.77
C PRO A 46 14.00 6.02 -11.51
N LEU A 47 13.82 4.78 -11.05
CA LEU A 47 14.48 4.29 -9.84
C LEU A 47 16.00 4.29 -10.02
N PRO A 48 16.78 4.75 -9.02
CA PRO A 48 18.23 4.70 -9.07
C PRO A 48 18.73 3.25 -8.92
N ASP A 49 19.87 2.93 -9.54
CA ASP A 49 20.42 1.58 -9.52
C ASP A 49 20.72 1.09 -8.09
N SER A 50 21.05 2.00 -7.19
CA SER A 50 21.32 1.70 -5.78
C SER A 50 20.10 1.20 -5.00
N SER A 51 18.87 1.42 -5.49
CA SER A 51 17.64 0.98 -4.81
C SER A 51 16.69 0.16 -5.68
N LEU A 52 16.91 0.10 -7.00
CA LEU A 52 16.02 -0.56 -7.95
C LEU A 52 15.68 -2.01 -7.57
N GLU A 53 16.69 -2.81 -7.21
CA GLU A 53 16.46 -4.20 -6.78
C GLU A 53 15.57 -4.26 -5.53
N MET A 54 15.88 -3.47 -4.50
CA MET A 54 15.13 -3.48 -3.24
C MET A 54 13.68 -3.05 -3.44
N GLU A 55 13.45 -1.99 -4.21
CA GLU A 55 12.12 -1.49 -4.56
C GLU A 55 11.34 -2.55 -5.36
N TRP A 56 12.00 -3.23 -6.30
CA TRP A 56 11.37 -4.31 -7.06
C TRP A 56 10.97 -5.50 -6.17
N GLN A 57 11.88 -5.99 -5.32
CA GLN A 57 11.58 -7.11 -4.43
C GLN A 57 10.46 -6.76 -3.44
N LEU A 58 10.44 -5.51 -2.93
CA LEU A 58 9.37 -5.02 -2.07
C LEU A 58 8.04 -4.96 -2.82
N PHE A 59 8.03 -4.38 -4.03
CA PHE A 59 6.82 -4.28 -4.85
C PHE A 59 6.25 -5.65 -5.16
N LYS A 60 7.10 -6.59 -5.61
CA LYS A 60 6.72 -7.96 -5.91
C LYS A 60 6.06 -8.64 -4.70
N ARG A 61 6.72 -8.56 -3.54
CA ARG A 61 6.22 -9.13 -2.29
C ARG A 61 4.89 -8.54 -1.84
N VAL A 62 4.76 -7.21 -1.83
CA VAL A 62 3.57 -6.55 -1.27
C VAL A 62 2.38 -6.67 -2.21
N GLN A 63 2.61 -6.56 -3.52
CA GLN A 63 1.54 -6.48 -4.50
C GLN A 63 1.08 -7.85 -5.00
N PHE A 64 1.95 -8.88 -5.03
CA PHE A 64 1.62 -10.15 -5.70
C PHE A 64 1.70 -11.39 -4.81
N ASP A 65 2.49 -11.39 -3.74
CA ASP A 65 2.54 -12.57 -2.88
C ASP A 65 1.18 -12.79 -2.19
N GLU A 66 0.85 -14.08 -2.00
CA GLU A 66 -0.32 -14.46 -1.23
C GLU A 66 -0.18 -13.98 0.23
N GLY A 67 -1.31 -13.56 0.78
CA GLY A 67 -1.39 -13.10 2.16
C GLY A 67 -2.77 -13.42 2.75
N PRO A 68 -3.01 -13.03 4.02
CA PRO A 68 -4.26 -13.33 4.70
C PRO A 68 -5.50 -12.73 4.02
N ILE A 69 -5.33 -11.67 3.24
CA ILE A 69 -6.38 -11.07 2.40
C ILE A 69 -6.17 -11.56 0.96
N PRO A 70 -7.15 -12.30 0.39
CA PRO A 70 -7.09 -12.72 -1.02
C PRO A 70 -6.94 -11.53 -1.97
N ASN A 71 -6.21 -11.73 -3.06
CA ASN A 71 -5.81 -10.65 -3.97
C ASN A 71 -6.98 -9.84 -4.52
N LYS A 72 -8.12 -10.48 -4.86
CA LYS A 72 -9.35 -9.77 -5.27
C LYS A 72 -9.75 -8.68 -4.28
N TYR A 73 -9.78 -9.00 -2.99
CA TYR A 73 -10.18 -8.05 -1.95
C TYR A 73 -9.10 -7.00 -1.68
N ARG A 74 -7.82 -7.36 -1.81
CA ARG A 74 -6.70 -6.41 -1.69
C ARG A 74 -6.78 -5.33 -2.77
N GLU A 75 -7.09 -5.72 -3.99
CA GLU A 75 -7.23 -4.78 -5.10
C GLU A 75 -8.50 -3.93 -4.99
N LEU A 76 -9.62 -4.48 -4.48
CA LEU A 76 -10.81 -3.67 -4.16
C LEU A 76 -10.54 -2.63 -3.06
N ILE A 77 -9.73 -2.96 -2.05
CA ILE A 77 -9.22 -1.98 -1.07
C ILE A 77 -8.36 -0.93 -1.78
N GLY A 78 -7.49 -1.34 -2.71
CA GLY A 78 -6.69 -0.44 -3.55
C GLY A 78 -7.55 0.52 -4.35
N VAL A 79 -8.65 0.05 -4.96
CA VAL A 79 -9.65 0.88 -5.66
C VAL A 79 -10.25 1.92 -4.72
N ALA A 80 -10.71 1.50 -3.53
CA ALA A 80 -11.29 2.40 -2.53
C ALA A 80 -10.30 3.49 -2.06
N ILE A 81 -9.06 3.11 -1.75
CA ILE A 81 -7.99 4.04 -1.37
C ILE A 81 -7.70 5.02 -2.51
N SER A 82 -7.60 4.51 -3.74
CA SER A 82 -7.33 5.33 -4.92
C SER A 82 -8.42 6.36 -5.17
N ALA A 83 -9.69 5.97 -5.02
CA ALA A 83 -10.82 6.87 -5.16
C ALA A 83 -10.82 7.96 -4.08
N ALA A 84 -10.60 7.58 -2.81
CA ALA A 84 -10.58 8.53 -1.69
C ALA A 84 -9.40 9.52 -1.76
N THR A 85 -8.23 9.05 -2.18
CA THR A 85 -7.00 9.87 -2.33
C THR A 85 -6.89 10.56 -3.68
N LYS A 86 -7.82 10.30 -4.61
CA LYS A 86 -7.92 10.88 -5.95
C LYS A 86 -6.67 10.59 -6.83
N CYS A 87 -6.03 9.44 -6.61
CA CYS A 87 -4.87 9.03 -7.39
C CYS A 87 -5.31 8.41 -8.73
N ARG A 88 -5.22 9.17 -9.83
CA ARG A 88 -5.61 8.68 -11.17
C ARG A 88 -4.85 7.43 -11.61
N TYR A 89 -3.54 7.36 -11.36
CA TYR A 89 -2.72 6.20 -11.72
C TYR A 89 -3.16 4.95 -10.95
N CYS A 90 -3.35 5.10 -9.65
CA CYS A 90 -3.74 4.03 -8.74
C CYS A 90 -5.17 3.55 -9.06
N SER A 91 -6.10 4.46 -9.38
CA SER A 91 -7.46 4.11 -9.77
C SER A 91 -7.47 3.19 -10.98
N PHE A 92 -6.69 3.49 -12.02
CA PHE A 92 -6.60 2.63 -13.18
C PHE A 92 -5.93 1.29 -12.83
N TYR A 93 -4.75 1.35 -12.20
CA TYR A 93 -3.97 0.16 -11.84
C TYR A 93 -4.79 -0.84 -11.01
N HIS A 94 -5.34 -0.42 -9.87
CA HIS A 94 -6.07 -1.31 -8.98
C HIS A 94 -7.40 -1.78 -9.57
N THR A 95 -8.03 -1.00 -10.45
CA THR A 95 -9.24 -1.46 -11.16
C THR A 95 -8.92 -2.63 -12.09
N GLU A 96 -7.87 -2.52 -12.90
CA GLU A 96 -7.48 -3.59 -13.82
C GLU A 96 -6.99 -4.84 -13.07
N LEU A 97 -6.22 -4.66 -11.99
CA LEU A 97 -5.78 -5.80 -11.17
C LEU A 97 -6.94 -6.44 -10.39
N ALA A 98 -7.92 -5.68 -9.92
CA ALA A 98 -9.11 -6.24 -9.30
C ALA A 98 -9.86 -7.14 -10.30
N LYS A 99 -10.07 -6.66 -11.53
CA LYS A 99 -10.71 -7.43 -12.61
C LYS A 99 -9.90 -8.68 -12.98
N LEU A 100 -8.58 -8.57 -13.07
CA LEU A 100 -7.69 -9.71 -13.29
C LEU A 100 -7.84 -10.78 -12.20
N ASN A 101 -8.09 -10.37 -10.96
CA ASN A 101 -8.36 -11.26 -9.82
C ASN A 101 -9.85 -11.66 -9.69
N GLY A 102 -10.66 -11.44 -10.72
CA GLY A 102 -12.05 -11.88 -10.79
C GLY A 102 -13.06 -10.97 -10.10
N ALA A 103 -12.70 -9.70 -9.81
CA ALA A 103 -13.68 -8.73 -9.35
C ALA A 103 -14.66 -8.36 -10.47
N THR A 104 -15.94 -8.30 -10.12
CA THR A 104 -17.00 -7.81 -11.00
C THR A 104 -17.11 -6.29 -10.94
N ASP A 105 -17.72 -5.68 -11.96
CA ASP A 105 -18.02 -4.25 -11.94
C ASP A 105 -18.93 -3.87 -10.75
N ALA A 106 -19.80 -4.79 -10.31
CA ALA A 106 -20.65 -4.59 -9.13
C ALA A 106 -19.82 -4.54 -7.83
N GLU A 107 -18.83 -5.42 -7.68
CA GLU A 107 -17.92 -5.37 -6.51
C GLU A 107 -17.05 -4.10 -6.51
N ILE A 108 -16.65 -3.63 -7.69
CA ILE A 108 -15.90 -2.37 -7.83
C ILE A 108 -16.79 -1.17 -7.48
N GLU A 109 -18.03 -1.13 -7.96
CA GLU A 109 -18.99 -0.08 -7.59
C GLU A 109 -19.24 -0.07 -6.08
N ASP A 110 -19.50 -1.23 -5.48
CA ASP A 110 -19.74 -1.35 -4.04
C ASP A 110 -18.52 -0.87 -3.22
N ALA A 111 -17.31 -1.24 -3.61
CA ALA A 111 -16.08 -0.77 -2.96
C ALA A 111 -15.94 0.76 -3.02
N VAL A 112 -16.23 1.37 -4.19
CA VAL A 112 -16.21 2.83 -4.36
C VAL A 112 -17.34 3.50 -3.58
N HIS A 113 -18.53 2.89 -3.53
CA HIS A 113 -19.66 3.40 -2.76
C HIS A 113 -19.36 3.38 -1.26
N PHE A 114 -18.77 2.30 -0.76
CA PHE A 114 -18.31 2.19 0.62
C PHE A 114 -17.24 3.24 0.94
N ALA A 115 -16.29 3.47 0.04
CA ALA A 115 -15.30 4.54 0.17
C ALA A 115 -15.95 5.94 0.24
N LYS A 116 -16.93 6.22 -0.64
CA LYS A 116 -17.70 7.48 -0.64
C LYS A 116 -18.41 7.70 0.70
N SER A 117 -19.09 6.68 1.20
CA SER A 117 -19.80 6.73 2.50
C SER A 117 -18.83 6.98 3.65
N THR A 118 -17.73 6.23 3.70
CA THR A 118 -16.70 6.34 4.73
C THR A 118 -16.06 7.73 4.75
N ALA A 119 -15.71 8.28 3.58
CA ALA A 119 -15.17 9.63 3.48
C ALA A 119 -16.19 10.69 3.93
N GLY A 120 -17.47 10.53 3.56
CA GLY A 120 -18.55 11.44 3.98
C GLY A 120 -18.75 11.46 5.50
N TRP A 121 -18.79 10.28 6.14
CA TRP A 121 -18.87 10.20 7.60
C TRP A 121 -17.62 10.73 8.30
N SER A 122 -16.44 10.51 7.72
CA SER A 122 -15.21 11.11 8.22
C SER A 122 -15.30 12.64 8.21
N THR A 123 -15.75 13.25 7.12
CA THR A 123 -15.97 14.71 7.08
C THR A 123 -16.93 15.18 8.17
N TYR A 124 -18.04 14.48 8.37
CA TYR A 124 -19.05 14.87 9.35
C TYR A 124 -18.55 14.72 10.80
N VAL A 125 -18.09 13.52 11.18
CA VAL A 125 -17.68 13.22 12.58
C VAL A 125 -16.46 14.05 12.98
N ASN A 126 -15.45 14.15 12.10
CA ASN A 126 -14.30 15.01 12.37
C ASN A 126 -14.70 16.49 12.38
N GLY A 127 -15.54 16.94 11.45
CA GLY A 127 -16.00 18.32 11.40
C GLY A 127 -16.78 18.73 12.65
N MET A 128 -17.60 17.83 13.20
CA MET A 128 -18.37 18.03 14.43
C MET A 128 -17.55 17.92 15.71
N GLN A 129 -16.26 17.52 15.61
CA GLN A 129 -15.37 17.33 16.76
C GLN A 129 -16.00 16.43 17.84
N ILE A 130 -16.61 15.32 17.40
CA ILE A 130 -17.19 14.35 18.33
C ILE A 130 -16.10 13.83 19.28
N ASP A 131 -16.42 13.78 20.58
CA ASP A 131 -15.47 13.31 21.59
C ASP A 131 -15.03 11.87 21.32
N PHE A 132 -13.72 11.69 21.07
CA PHE A 132 -13.18 10.43 20.58
C PHE A 132 -13.26 9.32 21.63
N GLU A 133 -13.07 9.63 22.91
CA GLU A 133 -13.11 8.62 23.97
C GLU A 133 -14.55 8.17 24.27
N LYS A 134 -15.53 9.08 24.18
CA LYS A 134 -16.95 8.74 24.22
C LYS A 134 -17.33 7.87 23.03
N PHE A 135 -16.97 8.28 21.81
CA PHE A 135 -17.24 7.52 20.59
C PHE A 135 -16.68 6.09 20.67
N LYS A 136 -15.44 5.92 21.14
CA LYS A 136 -14.84 4.58 21.36
C LYS A 136 -15.67 3.72 22.30
N LYS A 137 -16.11 4.26 23.44
CA LYS A 137 -16.94 3.53 24.41
C LYS A 137 -18.26 3.10 23.77
N GLU A 138 -18.92 4.00 23.04
CA GLU A 138 -20.18 3.72 22.36
C GLU A 138 -20.04 2.63 21.29
N VAL A 139 -18.98 2.67 20.47
CA VAL A 139 -18.71 1.62 19.47
C VAL A 139 -18.44 0.26 20.12
N LEU A 140 -17.66 0.21 21.21
CA LEU A 140 -17.39 -1.04 21.92
C LEU A 140 -18.67 -1.62 22.54
N GLN A 141 -19.49 -0.79 23.17
CA GLN A 141 -20.80 -1.19 23.71
C GLN A 141 -21.74 -1.71 22.62
N ALA A 142 -21.79 -1.06 21.46
CA ALA A 142 -22.57 -1.52 20.32
C ALA A 142 -22.11 -2.90 19.82
N CYS A 143 -20.79 -3.11 19.72
CA CYS A 143 -20.22 -4.41 19.36
C CYS A 143 -20.57 -5.50 20.38
N GLU A 144 -20.55 -5.21 21.68
CA GLU A 144 -20.96 -6.15 22.73
C GLU A 144 -22.43 -6.53 22.62
N HIS A 145 -23.30 -5.54 22.38
CA HIS A 145 -24.72 -5.76 22.17
C HIS A 145 -24.98 -6.66 20.96
N VAL A 146 -24.35 -6.38 19.80
CA VAL A 146 -24.54 -7.22 18.60
C VAL A 146 -24.04 -8.65 18.83
N ARG A 147 -22.92 -8.84 19.53
CA ARG A 147 -22.42 -10.19 19.88
C ARG A 147 -23.41 -10.97 20.74
N SER A 148 -24.10 -10.31 21.67
CA SER A 148 -25.07 -10.99 22.55
C SER A 148 -26.29 -11.49 21.77
N LEU A 149 -26.73 -10.77 20.73
CA LEU A 149 -27.79 -11.22 19.82
C LEU A 149 -27.39 -12.49 19.06
N THR A 150 -26.15 -12.56 18.58
CA THR A 150 -25.66 -13.71 17.79
C THR A 150 -25.38 -14.94 18.66
N SER A 151 -25.01 -14.77 19.94
CA SER A 151 -24.82 -15.90 20.87
C SER A 151 -26.12 -16.54 21.33
N VAL A 152 -27.26 -15.83 21.26
CA VAL A 152 -28.60 -16.36 21.58
C VAL A 152 -29.20 -17.12 20.40
N ALA A 153 -28.67 -16.95 19.19
CA ALA A 153 -29.15 -17.61 17.97
C ALA A 153 -28.47 -18.96 17.66
N ARG A 154 -27.71 -19.52 18.60
CA ARG A 154 -27.14 -20.89 18.56
C ARG A 154 -27.69 -21.71 19.70
#